data_AF-A0A8T0ZKA9-F1
#
_entry.id   AF-A0A8T0ZKA9-F1
#
_cell.length_a   1.000
_cell.length_b   1.000
_cell.length_c   1.000
_cell.angle_alpha   90.00
_cell.angle_beta   90.00
_cell.angle_gamma   90.00
#
_symmetry.space_group_name_H-M   'P 1'
#
loop_
_entity.id
_entity.type
_entity.pdbx_description
1 polymer ?
#
loop_
_entity_poly.entity_id
_entity_poly.type
_entity_poly.pdbx_seq_one_letter_code
_entity_poly.pdbx_strand_id
1 'polypeptide(L)'
;MASAASTVMATEPDIGLEETQSPEDHVHASRAVIVRAPRFHVKITHQNTTHNHTLGSGSYGNHPSARCVQDENGIAFVDELQAAGLKKNPILQFLRKKTGKRITLRDIHNLVAKLKEARHGPTSVKKNWNAGLREFCTL
;
A
#
# COMPACT_ATOMS: atom_id res chain seq x y z
N MET A 1 -40.26 -46.77 6.18
CA MET A 1 -39.42 -47.78 6.84
C MET A 1 -37.96 -47.40 6.64
N ALA A 2 -37.18 -47.41 7.74
CA ALA A 2 -35.70 -47.52 7.89
C ALA A 2 -34.78 -46.67 6.96
N SER A 3 -34.03 -45.69 7.48
CA SER A 3 -32.75 -45.80 8.20
C SER A 3 -31.53 -45.97 7.28
N ALA A 4 -30.60 -45.02 7.35
CA ALA A 4 -29.16 -45.26 7.57
C ALA A 4 -28.42 -43.92 7.72
N ALA A 5 -28.13 -43.54 8.96
CA ALA A 5 -27.05 -42.61 9.27
C ALA A 5 -25.74 -43.42 9.26
N SER A 6 -24.69 -42.89 8.64
CA SER A 6 -23.35 -43.48 8.70
C SER A 6 -22.36 -42.50 9.34
N THR A 7 -21.77 -42.98 10.43
CA THR A 7 -20.78 -42.38 11.33
C THR A 7 -19.38 -42.83 10.93
N VAL A 8 -18.39 -41.93 10.95
CA VAL A 8 -16.94 -42.18 11.13
C VAL A 8 -16.29 -40.81 11.41
N MET A 9 -15.87 -40.43 12.63
CA MET A 9 -14.74 -40.88 13.48
C MET A 9 -13.35 -40.78 12.81
N ALA A 10 -12.61 -39.72 13.16
CA ALA A 10 -11.15 -39.60 13.11
C ALA A 10 -10.76 -38.50 14.14
N THR A 11 -10.48 -38.84 15.41
CA THR A 11 -9.18 -39.24 15.99
C THR A 11 -8.13 -38.13 15.91
N GLU A 12 -8.05 -37.32 16.97
CA GLU A 12 -6.91 -36.45 17.26
C GLU A 12 -5.82 -37.25 18.00
N PRO A 13 -4.52 -36.97 17.78
CA PRO A 13 -3.45 -37.62 18.51
C PRO A 13 -3.13 -36.93 19.85
N ASP A 14 -2.93 -37.82 20.81
CA ASP A 14 -2.37 -37.74 22.15
C ASP A 14 -1.09 -36.90 22.30
N ILE A 15 -1.08 -35.98 23.28
CA ILE A 15 0.14 -35.51 23.92
C ILE A 15 -0.18 -35.25 25.41
N GLY A 16 0.07 -36.25 26.25
CA GLY A 16 0.05 -36.13 27.70
C GLY A 16 1.36 -35.63 28.32
N LEU A 17 1.31 -35.55 29.66
CA LEU A 17 2.38 -35.30 30.66
C LEU A 17 2.59 -33.79 30.99
N GLU A 18 2.61 -33.33 32.25
CA GLU A 18 2.57 -34.00 33.56
C GLU A 18 2.12 -32.99 34.63
N GLU A 19 1.48 -33.50 35.67
CA GLU A 19 1.00 -32.80 36.86
C GLU A 19 2.13 -32.64 37.88
N THR A 20 2.33 -31.43 38.42
CA THR A 20 3.01 -31.26 39.71
C THR A 20 2.11 -30.43 40.63
N GLN A 21 1.63 -31.07 41.69
CA GLN A 21 0.84 -30.46 42.76
C GLN A 21 1.73 -29.95 43.89
N SER A 22 1.22 -28.88 44.53
CA SER A 22 1.22 -28.60 46.00
C SER A 22 1.95 -27.31 46.42
N PRO A 23 1.58 -26.64 47.54
CA PRO A 23 0.28 -26.52 48.20
C PRO A 23 -0.18 -25.07 48.46
N GLU A 24 -1.49 -24.92 48.67
CA GLU A 24 -2.20 -23.96 49.54
C GLU A 24 -1.77 -22.48 49.57
N ASP A 25 -2.61 -21.58 49.04
CA ASP A 25 -2.89 -20.32 49.73
C ASP A 25 -4.28 -19.75 49.39
N HIS A 26 -4.89 -19.22 50.45
CA HIS A 26 -6.31 -18.94 50.61
C HIS A 26 -6.90 -17.85 49.69
N VAL A 27 -8.12 -18.15 49.21
CA VAL A 27 -9.26 -17.22 49.09
C VAL A 27 -9.11 -16.07 48.09
N HIS A 28 -9.72 -16.24 46.92
CA HIS A 28 -10.96 -15.54 46.50
C HIS A 28 -11.42 -16.19 45.20
N ALA A 29 -12.42 -17.07 45.28
CA ALA A 29 -13.11 -17.60 44.11
C ALA A 29 -13.90 -16.45 43.45
N SER A 30 -13.19 -15.60 42.71
CA SER A 30 -13.80 -14.75 41.71
C SER A 30 -14.23 -15.69 40.60
N ARG A 31 -15.49 -16.16 40.66
CA ARG A 31 -16.13 -16.81 39.53
C ARG A 31 -16.22 -15.75 38.43
N ALA A 32 -15.15 -15.62 37.66
CA ALA A 32 -15.15 -14.86 36.42
C ALA A 32 -16.13 -15.60 35.50
N VAL A 33 -17.38 -15.16 35.52
CA VAL A 33 -18.30 -15.46 34.43
C VAL A 33 -17.66 -14.80 33.23
N ILE A 34 -16.95 -15.58 32.42
CA ILE A 34 -16.58 -15.17 31.08
C ILE A 34 -17.93 -15.03 30.38
N VAL A 35 -18.50 -13.83 30.42
CA VAL A 35 -19.57 -13.43 29.53
C VAL A 35 -18.90 -13.37 28.18
N ARG A 36 -18.84 -14.53 27.52
CA ARG A 36 -18.25 -14.68 26.21
C ARG A 36 -19.15 -13.88 25.29
N ALA A 37 -18.75 -12.63 25.01
CA ALA A 37 -19.50 -11.75 24.14
C ALA A 37 -19.77 -12.49 22.82
N PRO A 38 -21.01 -12.46 22.30
CA PRO A 38 -21.35 -13.21 21.10
C PRO A 38 -20.41 -12.82 19.97
N ARG A 39 -19.73 -13.84 19.41
CA ARG A 39 -18.82 -13.67 18.27
C ARG A 39 -19.68 -13.63 17.00
N PHE A 40 -20.02 -12.43 16.56
CA PHE A 40 -20.70 -12.25 15.28
C PHE A 40 -19.75 -12.54 14.14
N HIS A 41 -20.23 -13.28 13.15
CA HIS A 41 -19.51 -13.54 11.90
C HIS A 41 -20.31 -12.91 10.76
N VAL A 42 -19.65 -12.07 9.96
CA VAL A 42 -20.27 -11.48 8.78
C VAL A 42 -20.18 -12.50 7.65
N LYS A 43 -21.33 -13.05 7.23
CA LYS A 43 -21.44 -13.85 6.01
C LYS A 43 -21.99 -12.97 4.89
N ILE A 44 -21.13 -12.60 3.94
CA ILE A 44 -21.56 -11.92 2.73
C ILE A 44 -22.23 -12.99 1.85
N THR A 45 -23.54 -12.90 1.69
CA THR A 45 -24.34 -13.85 0.90
C THR A 45 -24.47 -13.42 -0.56
N HIS A 46 -24.44 -12.11 -0.80
CA HIS A 46 -24.49 -11.56 -2.14
C HIS A 46 -23.78 -10.21 -2.16
N GLN A 47 -22.91 -10.00 -3.14
CA GLN A 47 -22.23 -8.73 -3.37
C GLN A 47 -22.59 -8.25 -4.76
N ASN A 48 -23.36 -7.17 -4.85
CA ASN A 48 -23.60 -6.50 -6.12
C ASN A 48 -22.68 -5.28 -6.22
N THR A 49 -21.66 -5.39 -7.06
CA THR A 49 -20.70 -4.31 -7.29
C THR A 49 -21.10 -3.60 -8.57
N THR A 50 -21.93 -2.56 -8.45
CA THR A 50 -22.20 -1.65 -9.57
C THR A 50 -21.33 -0.40 -9.43
N HIS A 51 -20.87 0.14 -10.55
CA HIS A 51 -20.14 1.40 -10.54
C HIS A 51 -21.14 2.54 -10.32
N ASN A 52 -20.87 3.41 -9.34
CA ASN A 52 -21.64 4.64 -9.12
C ASN A 52 -21.31 5.75 -10.16
N HIS A 53 -20.71 5.37 -11.29
CA HIS A 53 -20.36 6.28 -12.36
C HIS A 53 -20.20 5.50 -13.66
N THR A 54 -20.40 6.19 -14.77
CA THR A 54 -20.18 5.63 -16.11
C THR A 54 -18.71 5.28 -16.30
N LEU A 55 -18.41 3.99 -16.41
CA LEU A 55 -17.13 3.53 -16.92
C LEU A 55 -17.12 3.74 -18.43
N GLY A 56 -16.19 4.55 -18.90
CA GLY A 56 -15.95 4.76 -20.32
C GLY A 56 -14.46 4.76 -20.59
N SER A 57 -14.08 4.43 -21.83
CA SER A 57 -12.68 4.52 -22.28
C SER A 57 -12.09 5.92 -22.03
N GLY A 58 -12.92 6.96 -22.13
CA GLY A 58 -12.55 8.35 -21.82
C GLY A 58 -12.25 8.62 -20.34
N SER A 59 -13.00 8.02 -19.40
CA SER A 59 -12.76 8.20 -17.96
C SER A 59 -11.51 7.44 -17.52
N TYR A 60 -11.30 6.23 -18.03
CA TYR A 60 -10.08 5.46 -17.79
C TYR A 60 -8.83 6.16 -18.36
N GLY A 61 -8.88 6.60 -19.62
CA GLY A 61 -7.75 7.29 -20.27
C GLY A 61 -7.39 8.62 -19.60
N ASN A 62 -8.30 9.22 -18.83
CA ASN A 62 -8.05 10.42 -18.05
C ASN A 62 -7.63 10.13 -16.59
N HIS A 63 -7.53 8.88 -16.18
CA HIS A 63 -7.04 8.58 -14.84
C HIS A 63 -5.53 8.89 -14.75
N PRO A 64 -5.04 9.55 -13.68
CA PRO A 64 -3.62 9.90 -13.54
C PRO A 64 -2.69 8.70 -13.73
N SER A 65 -3.05 7.53 -13.18
CA SER A 65 -2.26 6.30 -13.33
C SER A 65 -2.14 5.83 -14.79
N ALA A 66 -3.20 6.04 -15.60
CA ALA A 66 -3.22 5.68 -17.02
C ALA A 66 -2.45 6.70 -17.88
N ARG A 67 -2.50 7.99 -17.52
CA ARG A 67 -1.77 9.06 -18.22
C ARG A 67 -0.27 9.09 -17.87
N CYS A 68 0.12 8.57 -16.71
CA CYS A 68 1.51 8.63 -16.24
C CYS A 68 2.45 7.74 -17.09
N VAL A 69 3.66 8.24 -17.32
CA VAL A 69 4.76 7.46 -17.89
C VAL A 69 5.45 6.73 -16.74
N GLN A 70 5.39 5.40 -16.75
CA GLN A 70 6.05 4.52 -15.77
C GLN A 70 7.21 3.74 -16.39
N ASP A 71 7.41 3.88 -17.71
CA ASP A 71 8.52 3.25 -18.44
C ASP A 71 9.84 3.87 -17.99
N GLU A 72 10.73 3.07 -17.42
CA GLU A 72 12.04 3.51 -16.91
C GLU A 72 12.87 4.18 -18.00
N ASN A 73 12.86 3.63 -19.22
CA ASN A 73 13.55 4.20 -20.38
C ASN A 73 12.98 5.58 -20.76
N GLY A 74 11.66 5.74 -20.70
CA GLY A 74 10.99 7.03 -20.91
C GLY A 74 11.33 8.06 -19.84
N ILE A 75 11.47 7.62 -18.59
CA ILE A 75 11.84 8.48 -17.46
C ILE A 75 13.30 8.93 -17.58
N ALA A 76 14.24 8.01 -17.85
CA ALA A 76 15.64 8.31 -18.05
C ALA A 76 15.85 9.32 -19.20
N PHE A 77 15.18 9.12 -20.32
CA PHE A 77 15.26 10.05 -21.45
C PHE A 77 14.72 11.45 -21.11
N VAL A 78 13.63 11.54 -20.34
CA VAL A 78 13.12 12.85 -19.88
C VAL A 78 14.13 13.54 -18.97
N ASP A 79 14.84 12.78 -18.14
CA ASP A 79 15.88 13.28 -17.25
C ASP A 79 17.09 13.85 -18.01
N GLU A 80 17.51 13.17 -19.08
CA GLU A 80 18.53 13.65 -20.02
C GLU A 80 18.09 14.94 -20.74
N LEU A 81 16.88 14.96 -21.29
CA LEU A 81 16.34 16.15 -21.96
C LEU A 81 16.23 17.34 -20.99
N GLN A 82 15.86 17.07 -19.73
CA GLN A 82 15.79 18.09 -18.69
C GLN A 82 17.19 18.59 -18.30
N ALA A 83 18.18 17.70 -18.20
CA ALA A 83 19.57 18.07 -17.94
C ALA A 83 20.15 18.93 -19.07
N ALA A 84 19.78 18.64 -20.32
CA ALA A 84 20.11 19.44 -21.50
C ALA A 84 19.36 20.78 -21.57
N GLY A 85 18.48 21.08 -20.60
CA GLY A 85 17.76 22.35 -20.52
C GLY A 85 16.57 22.49 -21.47
N LEU A 86 16.05 21.39 -22.02
CA LEU A 86 14.86 21.46 -22.87
C LEU A 86 13.64 21.94 -22.09
N LYS A 87 12.81 22.73 -22.77
CA LYS A 87 11.50 23.13 -22.25
C LYS A 87 10.55 21.93 -22.20
N LYS A 88 9.58 22.00 -21.29
CA LYS A 88 8.63 20.90 -21.01
C LYS A 88 7.64 20.62 -22.15
N ASN A 89 7.34 21.62 -22.99
CA ASN A 89 6.44 21.45 -24.15
C ASN A 89 6.98 20.47 -25.21
N PRO A 90 8.23 20.61 -25.68
CA PRO A 90 8.87 19.60 -26.54
C PRO A 90 8.85 18.18 -25.94
N ILE A 91 9.18 18.07 -24.65
CA ILE A 91 9.18 16.79 -23.91
C ILE A 91 7.77 16.16 -23.95
N LEU A 92 6.73 16.97 -23.77
CA LEU A 92 5.33 16.51 -23.88
C LEU A 92 5.01 15.92 -25.25
N GLN A 93 5.40 16.64 -26.29
CA GLN A 93 5.10 16.22 -27.66
C GLN A 93 5.82 14.90 -27.98
N PHE A 94 7.08 14.76 -27.55
CA PHE A 94 7.83 13.53 -27.68
C PHE A 94 7.16 12.35 -26.95
N LEU A 95 6.82 12.52 -25.67
CA LEU A 95 6.21 11.44 -24.87
C LEU A 95 4.84 11.00 -25.40
N ARG A 96 4.05 11.94 -25.92
CA ARG A 96 2.78 11.64 -26.59
C ARG A 96 3.00 10.80 -27.86
N LYS A 97 4.01 11.13 -28.66
CA LYS A 97 4.38 10.36 -29.87
C LYS A 97 4.90 8.96 -29.52
N LYS A 98 5.76 8.84 -28.51
CA LYS A 98 6.36 7.55 -28.11
C LYS A 98 5.32 6.61 -27.48
N THR A 99 4.45 7.13 -26.61
CA THR A 99 3.60 6.29 -25.75
C THR A 99 2.15 6.21 -26.21
N GLY A 100 1.69 7.11 -27.08
CA GLY A 100 0.27 7.21 -27.48
C GLY A 100 -0.69 7.63 -26.35
N LYS A 101 -0.16 7.88 -25.15
CA LYS A 101 -0.96 8.28 -23.97
C LYS A 101 -1.36 9.76 -24.05
N ARG A 102 -2.50 10.08 -23.44
CA ARG A 102 -3.02 11.45 -23.30
C ARG A 102 -2.30 12.26 -22.21
N ILE A 103 -0.97 12.27 -22.24
CA ILE A 103 -0.13 12.97 -21.25
C ILE A 103 -0.47 14.46 -21.26
N THR A 104 -0.49 15.10 -20.10
CA THR A 104 -0.71 16.54 -19.93
C THR A 104 0.56 17.23 -19.41
N LEU A 105 0.61 18.57 -19.49
CA LEU A 105 1.72 19.34 -18.92
C LEU A 105 1.89 19.13 -17.42
N ARG A 106 0.79 18.92 -16.69
CA ARG A 106 0.82 18.61 -15.26
C ARG A 106 1.61 17.33 -14.99
N ASP A 107 1.43 16.30 -15.80
CA ASP A 107 2.12 15.03 -15.63
C ASP A 107 3.65 15.21 -15.78
N ILE A 108 4.09 16.10 -16.70
CA ILE A 108 5.52 16.42 -16.88
C ILE A 108 6.05 17.28 -15.75
N HIS A 109 5.26 18.24 -15.26
CA HIS A 109 5.65 18.99 -14.07
C HIS A 109 5.91 18.07 -12.89
N ASN A 110 5.02 17.12 -12.66
CA ASN A 110 5.16 16.13 -11.59
C ASN A 110 6.37 15.21 -11.83
N LEU A 111 6.61 14.77 -13.08
CA LEU A 111 7.76 13.95 -13.41
C LEU A 111 9.08 14.68 -13.18
N VAL A 112 9.20 15.92 -13.68
CA VAL A 112 10.39 16.74 -13.50
C VAL A 112 10.61 17.09 -12.02
N ALA A 113 9.54 17.35 -11.26
CA ALA A 113 9.66 17.56 -9.81
C ALA A 113 10.25 16.33 -9.12
N LYS A 114 9.71 15.13 -9.40
CA LYS A 114 10.24 13.86 -8.87
C LYS A 114 11.70 13.63 -9.25
N LEU A 115 12.08 13.91 -10.50
CA LEU A 115 13.47 13.78 -10.96
C LEU A 115 14.40 14.74 -10.23
N LYS A 116 13.98 15.99 -10.00
CA LYS A 116 14.74 16.96 -9.20
C LYS A 116 14.87 16.53 -7.75
N GLU A 117 13.79 16.06 -7.14
CA GLU A 117 13.80 15.54 -5.77
C GLU A 117 14.76 14.35 -5.63
N ALA A 118 14.75 13.43 -6.61
CA ALA A 118 15.69 12.31 -6.65
C ALA A 118 17.16 12.78 -6.73
N ARG A 119 17.46 13.81 -7.53
CA ARG A 119 18.82 14.39 -7.65
C ARG A 119 19.29 15.12 -6.41
N HIS A 120 18.40 15.88 -5.76
CA HIS A 120 18.74 16.61 -4.53
C HIS A 120 18.81 15.69 -3.30
N GLY A 121 18.46 14.41 -3.44
CA GLY A 121 18.34 13.47 -2.33
C GLY A 121 17.28 13.92 -1.31
N PRO A 122 17.11 13.20 -0.20
CA PRO A 122 16.29 13.65 0.92
C PRO A 122 17.02 14.81 1.62
N THR A 123 17.02 15.99 1.00
CA THR A 123 17.31 17.26 1.64
C THR A 123 16.11 17.61 2.50
N SER A 124 15.87 16.81 3.54
CA SER A 124 15.03 17.26 4.64
C SER A 124 15.63 18.58 5.10
N VAL A 125 14.81 19.64 5.13
CA VAL A 125 15.18 20.94 5.69
C VAL A 125 15.89 20.76 7.04
N LYS A 126 15.51 19.73 7.81
CA LYS A 126 16.15 19.33 9.07
C LYS A 126 17.61 18.88 8.92
N LYS A 127 17.97 18.12 7.87
CA LYS A 127 19.37 17.71 7.61
C LYS A 127 20.23 18.89 7.16
N ASN A 128 19.70 19.74 6.27
CA ASN A 128 20.40 20.96 5.85
C ASN A 128 20.57 21.96 7.01
N TRP A 129 19.55 22.08 7.88
CA TRP A 129 19.62 22.92 9.07
C TRP A 129 20.64 22.41 10.10
N ASN A 130 20.64 21.10 10.40
CA ASN A 130 21.62 20.53 11.33
C ASN A 130 23.06 20.63 10.80
N ALA A 131 23.26 20.50 9.49
CA ALA A 131 24.57 20.71 8.87
C ALA A 131 25.04 22.15 9.05
N GLY A 132 24.18 23.13 8.73
CA GLY A 132 24.51 24.56 8.90
C GLY A 132 24.77 24.96 10.35
N LEU A 133 24.00 24.42 11.32
CA LEU A 133 24.26 24.65 12.74
C LEU A 133 25.59 24.04 13.21
N ARG A 134 25.96 22.86 12.71
CA ARG A 134 27.23 22.22 13.05
C ARG A 134 28.42 23.02 12.54
N GLU A 135 28.32 23.55 11.32
CA GLU A 135 29.36 24.41 10.73
C GLU A 135 29.52 25.72 11.51
N PHE A 136 28.41 26.32 11.97
CA PHE A 136 28.43 27.50 12.83
C PHE A 136 29.08 27.24 14.20
N CYS A 137 28.83 26.08 14.81
CA CYS A 137 29.41 25.73 16.11
C CYS A 137 30.88 25.28 16.06
N THR A 138 31.48 25.18 14.86
CA THR A 138 32.91 24.86 14.69
C THR A 138 33.78 26.08 14.35
N LEU A 139 33.18 27.28 14.24
CA LEU A 139 33.84 28.58 14.20
C LEU A 139 33.99 29.16 15.60
#